data_AF-A0A1B5L5Z6-F1
#
_entry.id   AF-A0A1B5L5Z6-F1
#
_cell.length_a   1.000
_cell.length_b   1.000
_cell.length_c   1.000
_cell.angle_alpha   90.00
_cell.angle_beta   90.00
_cell.angle_gamma   90.00
#
_symmetry.space_group_name_H-M   'P 1'
#
loop_
_entity.id
_entity.type
_entity.pdbx_description
1 polymer ?
#
loop_
_entity_poly.entity_id
_entity_poly.type
_entity_poly.pdbx_seq_one_letter_code
_entity_poly.pdbx_strand_id
1 'polypeptide(L)'
;MSAGLQQPLLVGRDGFRAIRDVLSGQPKNSTEMYSSARHAPGWPPYLQPSHGMDELADPEDNWSRTVSAGMLMQEAGFAKDDFDDAVDIMQGMALDGAPTIQQRSSLPTGRNIGIWDASINATRNAQEAWERFNSPPQEGMKPGPSEYASMFRKLVLREAEPDRWLLPGDKSLNFPAQNEANLAEFERARVRPPSVSELYQRMMLDGIAPQGTCLRILVANADSMETAVQYLRDSPEGSRAVRALASDMPDSQSLSMVSLSLFAAYIQVCLRVHGPRGKNQLARAIRLAKTRLTKVHSRWVSFIWGLILKDLSQHHKALNMSLAEQLSMILRVSEIMEEDSGVQLATFTQFNKCIRKATRREVDRVFAGHAERPSQTDVGFWQALYYPCSGVKSENAAQSRHGGTVDETDVGEEGKLAARSIHLLKQAGNKMKKTFQILAEREKDVQKYLETCQVTPLERLNSRRDAIRSDDAHEYMLTLGYLGEFAEMGRLLEWLMEEWALSDVVSTLNELDEAPPYADFCETLCVFRLVAEPMLGRKTVALLTQKMADSRLGWVWPDDEAIKAYADLHGDESISMLGRLVQSAGVDAGVKQGAASQT
;
A
#
# COMPACT_ATOMS: atom_id res chain seq x y z
N MET A 1 -22.67 12.76 -23.09
CA MET A 1 -22.19 12.95 -24.48
C MET A 1 -22.41 14.40 -24.91
N SER A 2 -21.36 15.13 -25.29
CA SER A 2 -21.41 16.56 -25.70
C SER A 2 -22.19 16.80 -27.00
N ALA A 3 -22.46 15.76 -27.79
CA ALA A 3 -23.18 15.86 -29.06
C ALA A 3 -24.69 16.15 -28.90
N GLY A 4 -25.24 16.01 -27.69
CA GLY A 4 -26.65 16.32 -27.38
C GLY A 4 -26.88 17.72 -26.79
N LEU A 5 -25.82 18.53 -26.63
CA LEU A 5 -25.92 19.89 -26.08
C LEU A 5 -26.16 20.90 -27.20
N GLN A 6 -26.98 21.93 -26.95
CA GLN A 6 -27.25 23.01 -27.90
C GLN A 6 -25.97 23.77 -28.34
N GLN A 7 -24.92 23.69 -27.53
CA GLN A 7 -23.57 24.10 -27.91
C GLN A 7 -22.61 22.97 -27.53
N PRO A 8 -21.72 22.52 -28.44
CA PRO A 8 -20.68 21.58 -28.10
C PRO A 8 -19.76 22.23 -27.06
N LEU A 9 -19.41 21.48 -26.01
CA LEU A 9 -18.45 21.95 -25.02
C LEU A 9 -17.07 22.00 -25.69
N LEU A 10 -16.61 23.21 -26.02
CA LEU A 10 -15.28 23.42 -26.57
C LEU A 10 -14.24 23.22 -25.46
N VAL A 11 -13.29 22.33 -25.71
CA VAL A 11 -12.17 22.08 -24.80
C VAL A 11 -11.14 23.18 -25.02
N GLY A 12 -10.94 24.05 -24.03
CA GLY A 12 -9.85 25.04 -24.04
C GLY A 12 -8.51 24.43 -23.67
N ARG A 13 -7.43 25.22 -23.74
CA ARG A 13 -6.06 24.84 -23.30
C ARG A 13 -6.05 24.16 -21.93
N ASP A 14 -6.69 24.76 -20.92
CA ASP A 14 -6.73 24.21 -19.56
C ASP A 14 -7.53 22.90 -19.50
N GLY A 15 -8.53 22.74 -20.36
CA GLY A 15 -9.28 21.49 -20.51
C GLY A 15 -8.40 20.37 -21.06
N PHE A 16 -7.60 20.64 -22.09
CA PHE A 16 -6.61 19.69 -22.61
C PHE A 16 -5.57 19.31 -21.56
N ARG A 17 -5.05 20.29 -20.80
CA ARG A 17 -4.11 20.03 -19.70
C ARG A 17 -4.73 19.18 -18.59
N ALA A 18 -5.99 19.42 -18.23
CA ALA A 18 -6.70 18.60 -17.26
C ALA A 18 -6.90 17.16 -17.76
N ILE A 19 -7.24 16.98 -19.04
CA ILE A 19 -7.33 15.64 -19.67
C ILE A 19 -5.97 14.95 -19.61
N ARG A 20 -4.89 15.64 -20.00
CA ARG A 20 -3.52 15.11 -19.98
C ARG A 20 -3.06 14.71 -18.58
N ASP A 21 -3.41 15.48 -17.55
CA ASP A 21 -3.10 15.14 -16.15
C ASP A 21 -3.81 13.84 -15.71
N VAL A 22 -5.10 13.70 -16.02
CA VAL A 22 -5.85 12.47 -15.73
C VAL A 22 -5.25 11.27 -16.46
N LEU A 23 -4.98 11.39 -17.75
CA LEU A 23 -4.39 10.32 -18.57
C LEU A 23 -2.99 9.93 -18.09
N SER A 24 -2.18 10.90 -17.64
CA SER A 24 -0.83 10.65 -17.08
C SER A 24 -0.86 9.79 -15.82
N GLY A 25 -1.92 9.90 -15.02
CA GLY A 25 -2.11 9.13 -13.80
C GLY A 25 -2.79 7.76 -13.99
N GLN A 26 -3.38 7.50 -15.16
CA GLN A 26 -4.07 6.23 -15.42
C GLN A 26 -3.08 5.09 -15.72
N PRO A 27 -3.45 3.82 -15.40
CA PRO A 27 -2.71 2.65 -15.87
C PRO A 27 -2.60 2.62 -17.40
N LYS A 28 -1.51 2.02 -17.91
CA LYS A 28 -1.31 1.79 -19.35
C LYS A 28 -2.44 0.92 -19.91
N ASN A 29 -2.98 1.29 -21.07
CA ASN A 29 -3.88 0.40 -21.82
C ASN A 29 -3.08 -0.69 -22.56
N SER A 30 -3.76 -1.61 -23.24
CA SER A 30 -3.12 -2.70 -24.00
C SER A 30 -2.09 -2.18 -25.02
N THR A 31 -2.41 -1.14 -25.78
CA THR A 31 -1.51 -0.51 -26.75
C THR A 31 -0.26 0.10 -26.09
N GLU A 32 -0.44 0.83 -24.99
CA GLU A 32 0.66 1.46 -24.24
C GLU A 32 1.55 0.43 -23.55
N MET A 33 0.97 -0.69 -23.07
CA MET A 33 1.74 -1.83 -22.53
C MET A 33 2.55 -2.51 -23.63
N TYR A 34 1.93 -2.78 -24.79
CA TYR A 34 2.60 -3.38 -25.95
C TYR A 34 3.74 -2.49 -26.46
N SER A 35 3.51 -1.19 -26.59
CA SER A 35 4.54 -0.20 -26.94
C SER A 35 5.66 -0.17 -25.90
N SER A 36 5.33 -0.04 -24.61
CA SER A 36 6.31 0.00 -23.52
C SER A 36 7.20 -1.25 -23.49
N ALA A 37 6.64 -2.44 -23.74
CA ALA A 37 7.40 -3.69 -23.76
C ALA A 37 8.46 -3.71 -24.88
N ARG A 38 8.16 -3.14 -26.04
CA ARG A 38 9.10 -3.04 -27.19
C ARG A 38 10.18 -1.97 -26.99
N HIS A 39 9.87 -0.93 -26.23
CA HIS A 39 10.80 0.13 -25.85
C HIS A 39 11.71 -0.25 -24.67
N ALA A 40 11.32 -1.25 -23.87
CA ALA A 40 12.02 -1.65 -22.65
C ALA A 40 13.44 -2.25 -22.85
N PRO A 41 13.79 -2.96 -23.94
CA PRO A 41 15.11 -3.58 -24.04
C PRO A 41 16.28 -2.59 -24.18
N GLY A 42 16.12 -1.50 -24.94
CA GLY A 42 17.21 -0.61 -25.33
C GLY A 42 17.25 0.74 -24.61
N TRP A 43 18.41 1.41 -24.62
CA TRP A 43 18.58 2.81 -24.21
C TRP A 43 19.47 3.58 -25.21
N PRO A 44 19.05 4.76 -25.72
CA PRO A 44 17.69 5.31 -25.64
C PRO A 44 16.64 4.30 -26.12
N PRO A 45 15.38 4.41 -25.66
CA PRO A 45 14.40 3.33 -25.81
C PRO A 45 13.80 3.33 -27.21
N TYR A 46 14.60 3.13 -28.24
CA TYR A 46 14.10 3.03 -29.61
C TYR A 46 13.28 1.75 -29.80
N LEU A 47 12.27 1.81 -30.67
CA LEU A 47 11.44 0.65 -31.03
C LEU A 47 12.32 -0.46 -31.60
N GLN A 48 12.22 -1.65 -31.01
CA GLN A 48 12.70 -2.88 -31.62
C GLN A 48 11.49 -3.60 -32.23
N PRO A 49 11.44 -3.79 -33.56
CA PRO A 49 10.38 -4.55 -34.20
C PRO A 49 10.33 -5.96 -33.62
N SER A 50 9.17 -6.39 -33.13
CA SER A 50 8.95 -7.72 -32.56
C SER A 50 8.46 -8.69 -33.65
N HIS A 51 7.62 -8.20 -34.56
CA HIS A 51 7.08 -8.96 -35.69
C HIS A 51 6.92 -8.08 -36.95
N GLY A 52 6.75 -8.70 -38.13
CA GLY A 52 6.65 -7.98 -39.41
C GLY A 52 5.48 -6.99 -39.55
N MET A 53 4.44 -7.08 -38.71
CA MET A 53 3.38 -6.07 -38.66
C MET A 53 3.83 -4.75 -38.00
N ASP A 54 4.92 -4.77 -37.23
CA ASP A 54 5.46 -3.57 -36.56
C ASP A 54 6.19 -2.65 -37.54
N GLU A 55 6.69 -3.19 -38.66
CA GLU A 55 7.36 -2.40 -39.70
C GLU A 55 6.39 -1.50 -40.48
N LEU A 56 5.09 -1.80 -40.41
CA LEU A 56 4.01 -1.08 -41.08
C LEU A 56 3.26 -0.11 -40.15
N ALA A 57 3.56 -0.12 -38.84
CA ALA A 57 2.88 0.74 -37.88
C ALA A 57 3.39 2.18 -37.97
N ASP A 58 2.47 3.14 -38.00
CA ASP A 58 2.86 4.55 -38.01
C ASP A 58 3.46 4.93 -36.65
N PRO A 59 4.44 5.84 -36.58
CA PRO A 59 5.01 6.28 -35.30
C PRO A 59 3.98 6.82 -34.31
N GLU A 60 2.88 7.41 -34.83
CA GLU A 60 1.78 7.99 -34.06
C GLU A 60 0.95 6.93 -33.33
N ASP A 61 0.86 5.71 -33.87
CA ASP A 61 0.14 4.59 -33.24
C ASP A 61 0.79 4.15 -31.92
N ASN A 62 2.07 4.49 -31.73
CA ASN A 62 2.84 4.16 -30.54
C ASN A 62 2.79 5.26 -29.46
N TRP A 63 2.13 6.40 -29.75
CA TRP A 63 2.01 7.48 -28.78
C TRP A 63 1.15 7.07 -27.59
N SER A 64 1.54 7.57 -26.42
CA SER A 64 0.68 7.45 -25.26
C SER A 64 -0.56 8.31 -25.42
N ARG A 65 -1.65 7.93 -24.74
CA ARG A 65 -2.91 8.70 -24.77
C ARG A 65 -2.69 10.16 -24.36
N THR A 66 -1.74 10.41 -23.47
CA THR A 66 -1.39 11.77 -23.03
C THR A 66 -0.67 12.58 -24.12
N VAL A 67 0.25 11.96 -24.85
CA VAL A 67 0.95 12.60 -25.97
C VAL A 67 -0.03 12.89 -27.10
N SER A 68 -0.89 11.93 -27.47
CA SER A 68 -1.94 12.14 -28.48
C SER A 68 -2.87 13.29 -28.09
N ALA A 69 -3.27 13.39 -26.81
CA ALA A 69 -4.06 14.52 -26.32
C ALA A 69 -3.29 15.86 -26.40
N GLY A 70 -1.96 15.84 -26.25
CA GLY A 70 -1.09 16.99 -26.48
C GLY A 70 -1.00 17.41 -27.95
N MET A 71 -1.02 16.45 -28.88
CA MET A 71 -1.06 16.74 -30.33
C MET A 71 -2.40 17.33 -30.75
N LEU A 72 -3.51 16.74 -30.28
CA LEU A 72 -4.86 17.29 -30.49
C LEU A 72 -5.00 18.73 -29.96
N MET A 73 -4.33 19.05 -28.86
CA MET A 73 -4.29 20.41 -28.33
C MET A 73 -3.62 21.39 -29.33
N GLN A 74 -2.53 20.98 -29.98
CA GLN A 74 -1.86 21.79 -31.02
C GLN A 74 -2.73 21.91 -32.28
N GLU A 75 -3.35 20.82 -32.72
CA GLU A 75 -4.28 20.81 -33.86
C GLU A 75 -5.49 21.73 -33.62
N ALA A 76 -5.97 21.81 -32.38
CA ALA A 76 -7.01 22.75 -31.97
C ALA A 76 -6.53 24.22 -31.92
N GLY A 77 -5.26 24.50 -32.24
CA GLY A 77 -4.68 25.84 -32.30
C GLY A 77 -4.02 26.32 -31.01
N PHE A 78 -3.86 25.46 -30.00
CA PHE A 78 -3.18 25.82 -28.75
C PHE A 78 -1.72 25.36 -28.77
N ALA A 79 -0.79 26.31 -28.95
CA ALA A 79 0.65 26.02 -28.93
C ALA A 79 1.12 25.46 -27.57
N LYS A 80 2.01 24.46 -27.58
CA LYS A 80 2.65 23.91 -26.38
C LYS A 80 3.64 24.92 -25.76
N ASP A 81 3.82 24.83 -24.45
CA ASP A 81 4.88 25.51 -23.70
C ASP A 81 5.84 24.48 -23.07
N ASP A 82 6.91 24.95 -22.42
CA ASP A 82 7.91 24.09 -21.78
C ASP A 82 7.31 23.07 -20.80
N PHE A 83 6.19 23.42 -20.15
CA PHE A 83 5.48 22.49 -19.28
C PHE A 83 4.80 21.39 -20.09
N ASP A 84 4.09 21.76 -21.15
CA ASP A 84 3.45 20.79 -22.05
C ASP A 84 4.49 19.84 -22.69
N ASP A 85 5.68 20.34 -23.01
CA ASP A 85 6.80 19.55 -23.54
C ASP A 85 7.42 18.63 -22.48
N ALA A 86 7.58 19.11 -21.24
CA ALA A 86 8.02 18.29 -20.12
C ALA A 86 7.04 17.14 -19.82
N VAL A 87 5.73 17.39 -19.99
CA VAL A 87 4.71 16.33 -19.89
C VAL A 87 4.87 15.30 -21.00
N ASP A 88 5.11 15.72 -22.24
CA ASP A 88 5.36 14.79 -23.36
C ASP A 88 6.60 13.92 -23.09
N ILE A 89 7.69 14.51 -22.58
CA ILE A 89 8.91 13.78 -22.18
C ILE A 89 8.60 12.74 -21.11
N MET A 90 7.82 13.10 -20.10
CA MET A 90 7.40 12.15 -19.05
C MET A 90 6.48 11.05 -19.59
N GLN A 91 5.77 11.30 -20.69
CA GLN A 91 4.75 10.41 -21.24
C GLN A 91 5.21 9.64 -22.49
N GLY A 92 6.51 9.67 -22.79
CA GLY A 92 7.14 8.79 -23.77
C GLY A 92 7.72 9.47 -25.01
N MET A 93 7.74 10.82 -25.09
CA MET A 93 8.18 11.53 -26.29
C MET A 93 9.08 12.75 -25.95
N ALA A 94 10.34 12.72 -26.41
CA ALA A 94 11.26 13.84 -26.29
C ALA A 94 10.99 14.95 -27.32
N LEU A 95 11.68 16.09 -27.15
CA LEU A 95 11.55 17.28 -28.03
C LEU A 95 11.92 17.00 -29.49
N ASP A 96 12.88 16.11 -29.71
CA ASP A 96 13.34 15.67 -31.02
C ASP A 96 12.47 14.53 -31.59
N GLY A 97 11.38 14.17 -30.89
CA GLY A 97 10.53 13.03 -31.21
C GLY A 97 11.10 11.68 -30.81
N ALA A 98 12.31 11.63 -30.20
CA ALA A 98 12.87 10.38 -29.74
C ALA A 98 12.03 9.81 -28.57
N PRO A 99 11.86 8.49 -28.50
CA PRO A 99 11.09 7.88 -27.41
C PRO A 99 11.79 8.03 -26.07
N THR A 100 11.00 8.14 -25.00
CA THR A 100 11.45 8.13 -23.59
C THR A 100 10.68 7.08 -22.79
N ILE A 101 11.09 6.78 -21.55
CA ILE A 101 10.34 5.84 -20.72
C ILE A 101 9.08 6.52 -20.17
N GLN A 102 7.92 6.06 -20.63
CA GLN A 102 6.62 6.54 -20.17
C GLN A 102 6.43 6.33 -18.65
N GLN A 103 6.31 7.43 -17.91
CA GLN A 103 6.08 7.45 -16.46
C GLN A 103 4.60 7.60 -16.12
N ARG A 104 4.08 6.77 -15.21
CA ARG A 104 2.74 6.92 -14.65
C ARG A 104 2.81 7.70 -13.35
N SER A 105 2.42 8.97 -13.42
CA SER A 105 2.32 9.85 -12.26
C SER A 105 1.35 10.99 -12.54
N SER A 106 0.48 11.30 -11.57
CA SER A 106 -0.31 12.54 -11.62
C SER A 106 0.62 13.74 -11.66
N LEU A 107 0.30 14.69 -12.54
CA LEU A 107 1.08 15.91 -12.67
C LEU A 107 0.83 16.78 -11.44
N PRO A 108 1.88 17.30 -10.79
CA PRO A 108 1.72 18.15 -9.63
C PRO A 108 1.05 19.46 -10.03
N THR A 109 -0.17 19.70 -9.56
CA THR A 109 -0.91 20.94 -9.79
C THR A 109 -0.11 22.14 -9.26
N GLY A 110 0.17 23.12 -10.13
CA GLY A 110 0.88 24.36 -9.76
C GLY A 110 2.39 24.22 -9.61
N ARG A 111 2.99 23.11 -10.04
CA ARG A 111 4.45 22.94 -10.05
C ARG A 111 4.95 22.86 -11.48
N ASN A 112 5.92 23.72 -11.81
CA ASN A 112 6.56 23.68 -13.12
C ASN A 112 7.57 22.52 -13.15
N ILE A 113 7.33 21.55 -14.02
CA ILE A 113 8.30 20.51 -14.37
C ILE A 113 9.05 21.07 -15.59
N GLY A 114 10.36 21.15 -15.50
CA GLY A 114 11.19 21.56 -16.62
C GLY A 114 11.52 20.39 -17.54
N ILE A 115 12.03 20.73 -18.72
CA ILE A 115 12.41 19.77 -19.76
C ILE A 115 13.55 18.85 -19.28
N TRP A 116 14.53 19.39 -18.55
CA TRP A 116 15.71 18.63 -18.10
C TRP A 116 15.38 17.69 -16.94
N ASP A 117 14.65 18.15 -15.93
CA ASP A 117 14.21 17.26 -14.85
C ASP A 117 13.19 16.22 -15.34
N ALA A 118 12.34 16.54 -16.31
CA ALA A 118 11.50 15.55 -16.99
C ALA A 118 12.34 14.47 -17.69
N SER A 119 13.38 14.84 -18.45
CA SER A 119 14.20 13.88 -19.18
C SER A 119 15.01 12.95 -18.27
N ILE A 120 15.46 13.43 -17.10
CA ILE A 120 16.09 12.61 -16.06
C ILE A 120 15.08 11.65 -15.43
N ASN A 121 13.84 12.11 -15.16
CA ASN A 121 12.80 11.27 -14.58
C ASN A 121 12.28 10.19 -15.56
N ALA A 122 12.24 10.48 -16.86
CA ALA A 122 11.79 9.59 -17.94
C ALA A 122 12.84 8.54 -18.38
N THR A 123 13.62 8.05 -17.41
CA THR A 123 14.64 6.99 -17.55
C THR A 123 14.24 5.73 -16.79
N ARG A 124 14.83 4.57 -17.07
CA ARG A 124 14.47 3.33 -16.36
C ARG A 124 15.13 3.18 -15.00
N ASN A 125 16.36 3.68 -14.86
CA ASN A 125 17.20 3.48 -13.68
C ASN A 125 18.16 4.66 -13.45
N ALA A 126 18.98 4.56 -12.40
CA ALA A 126 19.91 5.62 -12.02
C ALA A 126 21.10 5.80 -12.98
N GLN A 127 21.52 4.77 -13.73
CA GLN A 127 22.60 4.90 -14.72
C GLN A 127 22.16 5.78 -15.89
N GLU A 128 21.03 5.46 -16.50
CA GLU A 128 20.46 6.25 -17.60
C GLU A 128 20.12 7.67 -17.16
N ALA A 129 19.63 7.83 -15.93
CA ALA A 129 19.38 9.13 -15.32
C ALA A 129 20.68 9.96 -15.20
N TRP A 130 21.80 9.33 -14.88
CA TRP A 130 23.10 9.98 -14.78
C TRP A 130 23.64 10.42 -16.13
N GLU A 131 23.47 9.60 -17.18
CA GLU A 131 23.81 10.00 -18.55
C GLU A 131 23.03 11.25 -19.00
N ARG A 132 21.72 11.29 -18.70
CA ARG A 132 20.87 12.47 -18.98
C ARG A 132 21.19 13.66 -18.08
N PHE A 133 21.60 13.42 -16.84
CA PHE A 133 22.05 14.49 -15.94
C PHE A 133 23.34 15.16 -16.45
N ASN A 134 24.23 14.42 -17.10
CA ASN A 134 25.45 14.99 -17.69
C ASN A 134 25.26 15.59 -19.09
N SER A 135 24.11 15.34 -19.72
CA SER A 135 23.78 15.78 -21.08
C SER A 135 22.64 16.80 -21.05
N PRO A 136 22.92 18.08 -20.74
CA PRO A 136 21.88 19.12 -20.66
C PRO A 136 21.18 19.32 -22.02
N PRO A 137 19.91 19.76 -22.03
CA PRO A 137 19.20 20.09 -23.28
C PRO A 137 19.87 21.19 -24.11
N GLN A 138 20.59 22.11 -23.44
CA GLN A 138 21.36 23.17 -24.06
C GLN A 138 22.80 23.10 -23.56
N GLU A 139 23.77 23.20 -24.47
CA GLU A 139 25.19 23.19 -24.11
C GLU A 139 25.52 24.31 -23.12
N GLY A 140 26.29 23.98 -22.07
CA GLY A 140 26.72 24.93 -21.04
C GLY A 140 25.70 25.22 -19.93
N MET A 141 24.49 24.65 -19.99
CA MET A 141 23.52 24.76 -18.90
C MET A 141 24.03 24.05 -17.64
N LYS A 142 23.84 24.66 -16.46
CA LYS A 142 24.22 24.08 -15.16
C LYS A 142 23.00 23.46 -14.47
N PRO A 143 23.16 22.32 -13.78
CA PRO A 143 22.07 21.68 -13.08
C PRO A 143 21.56 22.57 -11.93
N GLY A 144 20.23 22.67 -11.78
CA GLY A 144 19.57 23.37 -10.68
C GLY A 144 19.03 22.41 -9.61
N PRO A 145 18.29 22.93 -8.61
CA PRO A 145 17.71 22.11 -7.54
C PRO A 145 16.76 21.03 -8.04
N SER A 146 16.08 21.23 -9.18
CA SER A 146 15.10 20.29 -9.74
C SER A 146 15.78 19.09 -10.41
N GLU A 147 16.88 19.35 -11.13
CA GLU A 147 17.71 18.34 -11.79
C GLU A 147 18.38 17.46 -10.72
N TYR A 148 18.97 18.07 -9.70
CA TYR A 148 19.52 17.35 -8.54
C TYR A 148 18.43 16.52 -7.83
N ALA A 149 17.23 17.08 -7.62
CA ALA A 149 16.13 16.35 -7.00
C ALA A 149 15.70 15.11 -7.81
N SER A 150 15.71 15.22 -9.14
CA SER A 150 15.37 14.11 -10.04
C SER A 150 16.43 13.03 -10.04
N MET A 151 17.70 13.42 -10.01
CA MET A 151 18.81 12.47 -9.87
C MET A 151 18.80 11.75 -8.52
N PHE A 152 18.63 12.49 -7.40
CA PHE A 152 18.47 11.88 -6.07
C PHE A 152 17.28 10.93 -6.03
N ARG A 153 16.15 11.30 -6.66
CA ARG A 153 14.99 10.42 -6.74
C ARG A 153 15.37 9.07 -7.32
N LYS A 154 16.07 9.04 -8.45
CA LYS A 154 16.49 7.80 -9.13
C LYS A 154 17.49 6.99 -8.30
N LEU A 155 18.43 7.65 -7.61
CA LEU A 155 19.40 6.97 -6.74
C LEU A 155 18.77 6.24 -5.55
N VAL A 156 17.66 6.76 -5.01
CA VAL A 156 17.00 6.17 -3.82
C VAL A 156 15.89 5.17 -4.18
N LEU A 157 15.57 4.96 -5.45
CA LEU A 157 14.58 3.96 -5.86
C LEU A 157 15.11 2.55 -5.65
N ARG A 158 14.21 1.65 -5.25
CA ARG A 158 14.49 0.22 -5.17
C ARG A 158 14.51 -0.38 -6.57
N GLU A 159 15.31 -1.42 -6.75
CA GLU A 159 15.30 -2.21 -7.96
C GLU A 159 14.00 -3.03 -8.06
N ALA A 160 13.48 -3.17 -9.28
CA ALA A 160 12.34 -4.02 -9.59
C ALA A 160 12.75 -5.49 -9.57
N GLU A 161 11.88 -6.34 -9.02
CA GLU A 161 12.05 -7.78 -9.06
C GLU A 161 11.83 -8.30 -10.51
N PRO A 162 12.67 -9.21 -11.03
CA PRO A 162 12.59 -9.67 -12.43
C PRO A 162 11.26 -10.34 -12.81
N ASP A 163 10.58 -10.98 -11.86
CA ASP A 163 9.47 -11.90 -12.11
C ASP A 163 8.08 -11.25 -12.09
N ARG A 164 8.01 -9.92 -12.00
CA ARG A 164 6.73 -9.20 -12.06
C ARG A 164 6.47 -8.70 -13.47
N TRP A 165 5.23 -8.81 -13.94
CA TRP A 165 4.69 -8.18 -15.16
C TRP A 165 4.67 -6.63 -15.12
N LEU A 166 5.60 -6.00 -14.41
CA LEU A 166 5.75 -4.55 -14.30
C LEU A 166 6.69 -4.06 -15.39
N LEU A 167 6.26 -3.02 -16.11
CA LEU A 167 7.09 -2.37 -17.12
C LEU A 167 7.74 -1.10 -16.54
N PRO A 168 8.88 -0.66 -17.12
CA PRO A 168 9.49 0.60 -16.76
C PRO A 168 8.48 1.77 -16.77
N GLY A 169 8.52 2.56 -15.69
CA GLY A 169 7.64 3.73 -15.51
C GLY A 169 6.24 3.44 -14.98
N ASP A 170 5.82 2.18 -14.80
CA ASP A 170 4.53 1.85 -14.17
C ASP A 170 4.53 2.16 -12.67
N LYS A 171 5.69 1.96 -12.03
CA LYS A 171 5.91 2.23 -10.61
C LYS A 171 7.24 2.96 -10.43
N SER A 172 7.36 3.64 -9.29
CA SER A 172 8.58 4.32 -8.85
C SER A 172 9.65 3.30 -8.41
N LEU A 173 10.19 2.54 -9.36
CA LEU A 173 11.23 1.52 -9.20
C LEU A 173 12.31 1.70 -10.28
N ASN A 174 13.52 1.23 -9.99
CA ASN A 174 14.59 1.12 -10.98
C ASN A 174 14.52 -0.23 -11.68
N PHE A 175 14.56 -0.23 -13.01
CA PHE A 175 14.53 -1.47 -13.79
C PHE A 175 15.93 -1.79 -14.32
N PRO A 176 16.42 -3.04 -14.19
CA PRO A 176 17.75 -3.41 -14.69
C PRO A 176 17.80 -3.26 -16.22
N ALA A 177 18.92 -2.82 -16.78
CA ALA A 177 19.07 -2.82 -18.23
C ALA A 177 19.50 -4.20 -18.73
N GLN A 178 18.81 -4.72 -19.76
CA GLN A 178 19.05 -6.06 -20.29
C GLN A 178 20.47 -6.23 -20.87
N ASN A 179 21.07 -5.14 -21.37
CA ASN A 179 22.39 -5.15 -21.99
C ASN A 179 23.57 -5.06 -21.00
N GLU A 180 23.33 -4.86 -19.69
CA GLU A 180 24.40 -4.79 -18.68
C GLU A 180 25.20 -6.09 -18.59
N ALA A 181 24.59 -7.24 -18.92
CA ALA A 181 25.22 -8.55 -18.89
C ALA A 181 26.47 -8.62 -19.78
N ASN A 182 26.55 -7.83 -20.85
CA ASN A 182 27.61 -7.88 -21.85
C ASN A 182 28.72 -6.82 -21.66
N LEU A 183 28.56 -5.90 -20.71
CA LEU A 183 29.56 -4.85 -20.47
C LEU A 183 30.72 -5.35 -19.60
N ALA A 184 31.94 -4.97 -19.97
CA ALA A 184 33.12 -5.25 -19.15
C ALA A 184 33.04 -4.49 -17.81
N GLU A 185 33.70 -5.00 -16.75
CA GLU A 185 33.70 -4.37 -15.42
C GLU A 185 34.22 -2.93 -15.46
N PHE A 186 35.19 -2.65 -16.35
CA PHE A 186 35.70 -1.30 -16.58
C PHE A 186 34.65 -0.36 -17.19
N GLU A 187 33.86 -0.82 -18.17
CA GLU A 187 32.80 -0.02 -18.78
C GLU A 187 31.67 0.25 -17.78
N ARG A 188 31.31 -0.77 -16.98
CA ARG A 188 30.34 -0.61 -15.88
C ARG A 188 30.79 0.43 -14.86
N ALA A 189 32.09 0.50 -14.54
CA ALA A 189 32.62 1.51 -13.63
C ALA A 189 32.53 2.94 -14.17
N ARG A 190 32.63 3.15 -15.49
CA ARG A 190 32.53 4.48 -16.13
C ARG A 190 31.10 5.01 -16.17
N VAL A 191 30.12 4.12 -16.31
CA VAL A 191 28.69 4.47 -16.39
C VAL A 191 28.05 4.54 -14.98
N ARG A 192 28.77 4.09 -13.94
CA ARG A 192 28.25 4.06 -12.58
C ARG A 192 27.88 5.47 -12.08
N PRO A 193 26.64 5.68 -11.61
CA PRO A 193 26.25 6.96 -11.04
C PRO A 193 26.94 7.18 -9.69
N PRO A 194 27.10 8.44 -9.25
CA PRO A 194 27.61 8.75 -7.93
C PRO A 194 26.67 8.25 -6.82
N SER A 195 27.22 7.98 -5.64
CA SER A 195 26.42 7.75 -4.44
C SER A 195 25.64 9.01 -4.02
N VAL A 196 24.63 8.84 -3.18
CA VAL A 196 23.84 9.96 -2.64
C VAL A 196 24.73 10.97 -1.91
N SER A 197 25.72 10.50 -1.13
CA SER A 197 26.67 11.37 -0.44
C SER A 197 27.59 12.14 -1.39
N GLU A 198 28.10 11.50 -2.45
CA GLU A 198 28.99 12.14 -3.43
C GLU A 198 28.23 13.18 -4.26
N LEU A 199 27.03 12.84 -4.72
CA LEU A 199 26.18 13.78 -5.46
C LEU A 199 25.76 14.96 -4.58
N TYR A 200 25.51 14.72 -3.29
CA TYR A 200 25.22 15.77 -2.32
C TYR A 200 26.41 16.70 -2.10
N GLN A 201 27.62 16.16 -1.92
CA GLN A 201 28.83 16.97 -1.84
C GLN A 201 29.02 17.80 -3.12
N ARG A 202 28.76 17.20 -4.29
CA ARG A 202 28.83 17.91 -5.57
C ARG A 202 27.82 19.06 -5.65
N MET A 203 26.57 18.84 -5.23
CA MET A 203 25.52 19.85 -5.17
C MET A 203 25.95 21.04 -4.29
N MET A 204 26.57 20.77 -3.14
CA MET A 204 27.08 21.80 -2.24
C MET A 204 28.25 22.58 -2.85
N LEU A 205 29.17 21.90 -3.56
CA LEU A 205 30.28 22.54 -4.27
C LEU A 205 29.82 23.44 -5.42
N ASP A 206 28.73 23.07 -6.08
CA ASP A 206 28.09 23.88 -7.11
C ASP A 206 27.32 25.09 -6.52
N GLY A 207 27.31 25.24 -5.19
CA GLY A 207 26.68 26.37 -4.49
C GLY A 207 25.16 26.26 -4.37
N ILE A 208 24.61 25.05 -4.51
CA ILE A 208 23.17 24.80 -4.52
C ILE A 208 22.74 24.21 -3.18
N ALA A 209 21.86 24.92 -2.47
CA ALA A 209 21.32 24.43 -1.19
C ALA A 209 20.19 23.41 -1.41
N PRO A 210 20.10 22.36 -0.57
CA PRO A 210 18.98 21.41 -0.61
C PRO A 210 17.68 22.10 -0.20
N GLN A 211 16.73 22.21 -1.13
CA GLN A 211 15.44 22.85 -0.87
C GLN A 211 14.26 22.08 -1.47
N GLY A 212 13.06 22.33 -0.94
CA GLY A 212 11.81 21.76 -1.45
C GLY A 212 11.85 20.22 -1.55
N THR A 213 11.68 19.70 -2.77
CA THR A 213 11.67 18.24 -2.99
C THR A 213 13.04 17.60 -2.91
N CYS A 214 14.12 18.31 -3.25
CA CYS A 214 15.48 17.80 -3.06
C CYS A 214 15.71 17.49 -1.57
N LEU A 215 15.47 18.48 -0.70
CA LEU A 215 15.59 18.33 0.74
C LEU A 215 14.70 17.20 1.28
N ARG A 216 13.45 17.12 0.82
CA ARG A 216 12.53 16.05 1.22
C ARG A 216 13.08 14.65 0.89
N ILE A 217 13.62 14.45 -0.32
CA ILE A 217 14.17 13.16 -0.75
C ILE A 217 15.40 12.79 0.07
N LEU A 218 16.31 13.75 0.27
CA LEU A 218 17.52 13.57 1.06
C LEU A 218 17.19 13.22 2.52
N VAL A 219 16.31 13.99 3.17
CA VAL A 219 15.88 13.71 4.54
C VAL A 219 15.18 12.36 4.62
N ALA A 220 14.20 12.07 3.74
CA ALA A 220 13.44 10.81 3.80
C ALA A 220 14.30 9.56 3.64
N ASN A 221 15.47 9.67 3.00
CA ASN A 221 16.39 8.58 2.70
C ASN A 221 17.75 8.70 3.37
N ALA A 222 17.89 9.55 4.38
CA ALA A 222 19.11 9.66 5.16
C ALA A 222 19.44 8.32 5.87
N ASP A 223 20.74 7.98 5.92
CA ASP A 223 21.23 6.77 6.57
C ASP A 223 21.15 6.85 8.10
N SER A 224 21.16 8.06 8.65
CA SER A 224 21.10 8.32 10.08
C SER A 224 20.35 9.61 10.41
N MET A 225 19.99 9.75 11.68
CA MET A 225 19.35 10.96 12.19
C MET A 225 20.29 12.17 12.08
N GLU A 226 21.58 11.95 12.28
CA GLU A 226 22.63 12.96 12.19
C GLU A 226 22.74 13.50 10.76
N THR A 227 22.74 12.61 9.76
CA THR A 227 22.77 12.98 8.34
C THR A 227 21.50 13.74 7.94
N ALA A 228 20.32 13.31 8.43
CA ALA A 228 19.07 14.04 8.19
C ALA A 228 19.12 15.46 8.77
N VAL A 229 19.66 15.63 9.98
CA VAL A 229 19.84 16.95 10.61
C VAL A 229 20.85 17.78 9.84
N GLN A 230 21.92 17.19 9.29
CA GLN A 230 22.88 17.91 8.45
C GLN A 230 22.21 18.47 7.19
N TYR A 231 21.44 17.67 6.46
CA TYR A 231 20.68 18.14 5.30
C TYR A 231 19.72 19.27 5.63
N LEU A 232 19.05 19.20 6.80
CA LEU A 232 18.21 20.29 7.28
C LEU A 232 19.03 21.55 7.57
N ARG A 233 20.18 21.45 8.24
CA ARG A 233 21.03 22.62 8.56
C ARG A 233 21.53 23.35 7.32
N ASP A 234 21.87 22.60 6.28
CA ASP A 234 22.40 23.16 5.04
C ASP A 234 21.29 23.70 4.11
N SER A 235 20.02 23.49 4.47
CA SER A 235 18.87 24.04 3.77
C SER A 235 18.57 25.49 4.19
N PRO A 236 17.90 26.29 3.33
CA PRO A 236 17.45 27.64 3.69
C PRO A 236 16.44 27.65 4.86
N GLU A 237 15.76 26.53 5.13
CA GLU A 237 14.83 26.38 6.27
C GLU A 237 15.57 26.13 7.60
N GLY A 238 16.88 25.88 7.55
CA GLY A 238 17.62 25.03 8.47
C GLY A 238 17.49 25.34 9.95
N SER A 239 17.95 26.50 10.41
CA SER A 239 17.95 26.80 11.84
C SER A 239 16.55 26.83 12.48
N ARG A 240 15.49 27.06 11.70
CA ARG A 240 14.10 27.06 12.20
C ARG A 240 13.50 25.67 12.16
N ALA A 241 13.61 24.98 11.03
CA ALA A 241 13.09 23.63 10.85
C ALA A 241 13.76 22.64 11.82
N VAL A 242 15.08 22.72 11.97
CA VAL A 242 15.83 21.88 12.92
C VAL A 242 15.34 22.12 14.34
N ARG A 243 15.20 23.39 14.79
CA ARG A 243 14.70 23.67 16.15
C ARG A 243 13.28 23.15 16.36
N ALA A 244 12.38 23.32 15.38
CA ALA A 244 11.00 22.84 15.49
C ALA A 244 10.92 21.31 15.56
N LEU A 245 11.69 20.59 14.73
CA LEU A 245 11.66 19.13 14.62
C LEU A 245 12.50 18.43 15.71
N ALA A 246 13.59 19.07 16.15
CA ALA A 246 14.50 18.55 17.17
C ALA A 246 14.05 18.85 18.62
N SER A 247 13.09 19.77 18.83
CA SER A 247 12.56 20.06 20.18
C SER A 247 11.92 18.83 20.83
N ASP A 248 12.21 18.62 22.12
CA ASP A 248 11.58 17.56 22.92
C ASP A 248 10.10 17.86 23.20
N MET A 249 9.79 19.15 23.36
CA MET A 249 8.43 19.69 23.51
C MET A 249 8.08 20.50 22.26
N PRO A 250 7.50 19.86 21.23
CA PRO A 250 7.14 20.56 20.02
C PRO A 250 5.97 21.52 20.26
N ASP A 251 6.11 22.75 19.77
CA ASP A 251 5.02 23.72 19.72
C ASP A 251 4.30 23.67 18.36
N SER A 252 2.96 23.84 18.38
CA SER A 252 2.13 23.74 17.18
C SER A 252 2.43 24.85 16.17
N GLN A 253 2.74 26.07 16.63
CA GLN A 253 3.09 27.19 15.75
C GLN A 253 4.47 26.99 15.11
N SER A 254 5.42 26.43 15.85
CA SER A 254 6.76 26.14 15.31
C SER A 254 6.72 25.04 14.25
N LEU A 255 5.92 23.99 14.47
CA LEU A 255 5.75 22.90 13.50
C LEU A 255 4.88 23.29 12.30
N SER A 256 3.95 24.25 12.44
CA SER A 256 3.10 24.70 11.33
C SER A 256 3.88 25.36 10.20
N MET A 257 5.03 25.95 10.54
CA MET A 257 5.97 26.57 9.58
C MET A 257 6.69 25.56 8.69
N VAL A 258 6.81 24.30 9.12
CA VAL A 258 7.44 23.24 8.33
C VAL A 258 6.40 22.67 7.35
N SER A 259 6.79 22.51 6.08
CA SER A 259 5.92 21.91 5.08
C SER A 259 5.56 20.47 5.48
N LEU A 260 4.31 20.05 5.25
CA LEU A 260 3.86 18.69 5.60
C LEU A 260 4.71 17.61 4.90
N SER A 261 5.22 17.90 3.71
CA SER A 261 6.07 16.98 2.96
C SER A 261 7.44 16.76 3.60
N LEU A 262 8.05 17.83 4.14
CA LEU A 262 9.32 17.73 4.87
C LEU A 262 9.12 17.11 6.26
N PHE A 263 8.03 17.48 6.93
CA PHE A 263 7.64 16.86 8.19
C PHE A 263 7.45 15.34 8.05
N ALA A 264 6.75 14.88 7.00
CA ALA A 264 6.60 13.46 6.72
C ALA A 264 7.95 12.75 6.47
N ALA A 265 8.85 13.38 5.72
CA ALA A 265 10.21 12.87 5.50
C ALA A 265 11.00 12.73 6.81
N TYR A 266 10.91 13.70 7.71
CA TYR A 266 11.56 13.63 9.01
C TYR A 266 10.96 12.54 9.91
N ILE A 267 9.63 12.40 9.93
CA ILE A 267 8.95 11.30 10.65
C ILE A 267 9.44 9.95 10.13
N GLN A 268 9.60 9.79 8.80
CA GLN A 268 10.13 8.56 8.22
C GLN A 268 11.52 8.22 8.74
N VAL A 269 12.42 9.20 8.93
CA VAL A 269 13.75 8.96 9.54
C VAL A 269 13.63 8.54 11.00
N CYS A 270 12.79 9.22 11.78
CA CYS A 270 12.55 8.86 13.19
C CYS A 270 12.13 7.39 13.34
N LEU A 271 11.28 6.90 12.44
CA LEU A 271 10.76 5.53 12.45
C LEU A 271 11.80 4.48 11.99
N ARG A 272 12.83 4.86 11.23
CA ARG A 272 13.91 3.93 10.81
C ARG A 272 14.92 3.63 11.92
N VAL A 273 14.91 4.38 13.03
CA VAL A 273 15.84 4.15 14.14
C VAL A 273 15.41 2.91 14.92
N HIS A 274 16.16 1.81 14.79
CA HIS A 274 15.86 0.55 15.48
C HIS A 274 16.70 0.34 16.75
N GLY A 275 16.31 -0.63 17.57
CA GLY A 275 17.04 -1.02 18.79
C GLY A 275 16.61 -0.23 20.04
N PRO A 276 17.53 0.02 21.01
CA PRO A 276 17.18 0.58 22.33
C PRO A 276 16.47 1.95 22.26
N ARG A 277 16.71 2.72 21.21
CA ARG A 277 16.13 4.05 20.99
C ARG A 277 14.84 4.01 20.17
N GLY A 278 14.47 2.87 19.57
CA GLY A 278 13.33 2.77 18.66
C GLY A 278 12.00 3.11 19.32
N LYS A 279 11.71 2.56 20.51
CA LYS A 279 10.52 2.89 21.31
C LYS A 279 10.39 4.40 21.54
N ASN A 280 11.49 5.05 21.91
CA ASN A 280 11.52 6.48 22.21
C ASN A 280 11.29 7.32 20.95
N GLN A 281 11.87 6.92 19.81
CA GLN A 281 11.70 7.63 18.55
C GLN A 281 10.29 7.44 17.96
N LEU A 282 9.70 6.27 18.10
CA LEU A 282 8.32 6.02 17.74
C LEU A 282 7.36 6.85 18.61
N ALA A 283 7.56 6.87 19.93
CA ALA A 283 6.77 7.69 20.83
C ALA A 283 6.91 9.19 20.51
N ARG A 284 8.12 9.63 20.16
CA ARG A 284 8.40 10.99 19.68
C ARG A 284 7.67 11.29 18.37
N ALA A 285 7.71 10.38 17.40
CA ALA A 285 7.02 10.53 16.12
C ALA A 285 5.50 10.68 16.31
N ILE A 286 4.89 9.85 17.17
CA ILE A 286 3.47 9.96 17.53
C ILE A 286 3.17 11.31 18.19
N ARG A 287 4.02 11.77 19.11
CA ARG A 287 3.86 13.08 19.76
C ARG A 287 3.94 14.23 18.75
N LEU A 288 4.93 14.22 17.87
CA LEU A 288 5.09 15.22 16.80
C LEU A 288 3.88 15.23 15.87
N ALA A 289 3.44 14.05 15.41
CA ALA A 289 2.30 13.90 14.53
C ALA A 289 1.02 14.42 15.19
N LYS A 290 0.76 14.05 16.44
CA LYS A 290 -0.39 14.55 17.19
C LYS A 290 -0.37 16.08 17.26
N THR A 291 0.73 16.70 17.69
CA THR A 291 0.81 18.17 17.81
C THR A 291 0.66 18.91 16.48
N ARG A 292 1.20 18.37 15.38
CA ARG A 292 1.18 19.02 14.06
C ARG A 292 -0.11 18.82 13.28
N LEU A 293 -0.70 17.63 13.37
CA LEU A 293 -1.79 17.20 12.49
C LEU A 293 -3.18 17.51 13.07
N THR A 294 -3.27 17.80 14.37
CA THR A 294 -4.55 18.21 15.01
C THR A 294 -5.15 19.40 14.22
N LYS A 295 -6.38 19.23 13.69
CA LYS A 295 -7.14 20.23 12.90
C LYS A 295 -6.62 20.53 11.48
N VAL A 296 -5.66 19.77 10.97
CA VAL A 296 -5.17 19.94 9.60
C VAL A 296 -5.93 19.00 8.66
N HIS A 297 -6.56 19.53 7.61
CA HIS A 297 -7.21 18.73 6.59
C HIS A 297 -6.29 18.59 5.37
N SER A 298 -5.55 17.48 5.29
CA SER A 298 -4.63 17.22 4.18
C SER A 298 -4.47 15.73 3.92
N ARG A 299 -4.28 15.34 2.64
CA ARG A 299 -3.91 13.97 2.25
C ARG A 299 -2.65 13.47 2.96
N TRP A 300 -1.77 14.38 3.36
CA TRP A 300 -0.56 14.07 4.13
C TRP A 300 -0.84 13.51 5.52
N VAL A 301 -1.99 13.83 6.13
CA VAL A 301 -2.35 13.34 7.48
C VAL A 301 -2.46 11.82 7.47
N SER A 302 -3.28 11.28 6.57
CA SER A 302 -3.46 9.84 6.43
C SER A 302 -2.16 9.13 6.04
N PHE A 303 -1.31 9.77 5.21
CA PHE A 303 0.01 9.25 4.85
C PHE A 303 0.96 9.17 6.06
N ILE A 304 1.09 10.24 6.85
CA ILE A 304 2.00 10.29 8.01
C ILE A 304 1.58 9.27 9.08
N TRP A 305 0.30 9.20 9.40
CA TRP A 305 -0.19 8.19 10.33
C TRP A 305 -0.07 6.77 9.77
N GLY A 306 -0.22 6.60 8.45
CA GLY A 306 0.07 5.34 7.76
C GLY A 306 1.53 4.90 7.89
N LEU A 307 2.50 5.83 7.84
CA LEU A 307 3.92 5.52 8.11
C LEU A 307 4.12 5.01 9.54
N ILE A 308 3.50 5.66 10.52
CA ILE A 308 3.56 5.27 11.94
C ILE A 308 2.93 3.89 12.14
N LEU A 309 1.76 3.63 11.56
CA LEU A 309 1.12 2.30 11.61
C LEU A 309 1.99 1.22 10.97
N LYS A 310 2.59 1.52 9.80
CA LYS A 310 3.50 0.60 9.12
C LYS A 310 4.69 0.25 10.00
N ASP A 311 5.26 1.22 10.71
CA ASP A 311 6.37 0.97 11.64
C ASP A 311 5.94 0.19 12.88
N LEU A 312 4.74 0.48 13.41
CA LEU A 312 4.10 -0.32 14.45
C LEU A 312 3.83 -1.77 14.00
N SER A 313 3.87 -2.09 12.71
CA SER A 313 3.76 -3.46 12.22
C SER A 313 5.05 -4.28 12.32
N GLN A 314 6.14 -3.72 12.87
CA GLN A 314 7.37 -4.48 13.18
C GLN A 314 7.18 -5.44 14.36
N HIS A 315 8.13 -6.36 14.60
CA HIS A 315 8.01 -7.31 15.71
C HIS A 315 8.15 -6.55 17.06
N HIS A 316 7.29 -6.81 18.05
CA HIS A 316 7.29 -6.09 19.34
C HIS A 316 8.69 -6.09 20.02
N LYS A 317 9.42 -7.21 19.96
CA LYS A 317 10.84 -7.31 20.37
C LYS A 317 11.78 -6.32 19.67
N ALA A 318 11.65 -6.11 18.36
CA ALA A 318 12.46 -5.14 17.62
C ALA A 318 12.16 -3.70 18.06
N LEU A 319 10.92 -3.44 18.45
CA LEU A 319 10.45 -2.18 19.01
C LEU A 319 10.74 -2.05 20.53
N ASN A 320 11.31 -3.08 21.16
CA ASN A 320 11.56 -3.15 22.60
C ASN A 320 10.30 -2.85 23.45
N MET A 321 9.17 -3.45 23.07
CA MET A 321 7.87 -3.32 23.75
C MET A 321 7.19 -4.69 23.90
N SER A 322 6.23 -4.78 24.83
CA SER A 322 5.33 -5.94 24.94
C SER A 322 4.28 -5.94 23.83
N LEU A 323 3.71 -7.11 23.53
CA LEU A 323 2.59 -7.24 22.59
C LEU A 323 1.39 -6.37 23.00
N ALA A 324 1.07 -6.33 24.30
CA ALA A 324 -0.03 -5.50 24.81
C ALA A 324 0.22 -4.00 24.59
N GLU A 325 1.44 -3.50 24.80
CA GLU A 325 1.80 -2.11 24.50
C GLU A 325 1.67 -1.82 22.99
N GLN A 326 2.18 -2.73 22.14
CA GLN A 326 2.10 -2.59 20.69
C GLN A 326 0.64 -2.51 20.21
N LEU A 327 -0.21 -3.45 20.63
CA LEU A 327 -1.62 -3.48 20.26
C LEU A 327 -2.37 -2.25 20.76
N SER A 328 -2.07 -1.80 21.98
CA SER A 328 -2.63 -0.56 22.53
C SER A 328 -2.24 0.66 21.68
N MET A 329 -1.00 0.73 21.19
CA MET A 329 -0.57 1.83 20.32
C MET A 329 -1.22 1.76 18.94
N ILE A 330 -1.34 0.56 18.35
CA ILE A 330 -2.01 0.35 17.06
C ILE A 330 -3.47 0.80 17.14
N LEU A 331 -4.21 0.36 18.16
CA LEU A 331 -5.60 0.78 18.38
C LEU A 331 -5.71 2.30 18.56
N ARG A 332 -4.83 2.89 19.37
CA ARG A 332 -4.86 4.34 19.62
C ARG A 332 -4.55 5.16 18.38
N VAL A 333 -3.57 4.77 17.58
CA VAL A 333 -3.25 5.47 16.31
C VAL A 333 -4.42 5.33 15.33
N SER A 334 -5.04 4.16 15.26
CA SER A 334 -6.21 3.94 14.40
C SER A 334 -7.41 4.81 14.82
N GLU A 335 -7.67 5.00 16.12
CA GLU A 335 -8.68 5.95 16.61
C GLU A 335 -8.39 7.38 16.16
N ILE A 336 -7.13 7.84 16.32
CA ILE A 336 -6.73 9.19 15.92
C ILE A 336 -6.93 9.40 14.40
N MET A 337 -6.60 8.39 13.59
CA MET A 337 -6.80 8.48 12.14
C MET A 337 -8.27 8.59 11.74
N GLU A 338 -9.15 7.86 12.44
CA GLU A 338 -10.59 7.94 12.21
C GLU A 338 -11.16 9.29 12.65
N GLU A 339 -10.69 9.85 13.77
CA GLU A 339 -11.05 11.19 14.24
C GLU A 339 -10.61 12.29 13.25
N ASP A 340 -9.40 12.22 12.71
CA ASP A 340 -8.82 13.27 11.87
C ASP A 340 -9.24 13.19 10.39
N SER A 341 -9.26 11.98 9.80
CA SER A 341 -9.42 11.75 8.35
C SER A 341 -10.69 11.00 7.96
N GLY A 342 -11.47 10.56 8.95
CA GLY A 342 -12.58 9.62 8.76
C GLY A 342 -12.11 8.21 8.42
N VAL A 343 -13.08 7.30 8.30
CA VAL A 343 -12.82 5.91 7.90
C VAL A 343 -12.51 5.86 6.39
N GLN A 344 -11.35 5.31 6.04
CA GLN A 344 -10.86 5.14 4.67
C GLN A 344 -10.34 3.71 4.46
N LEU A 345 -10.54 3.14 3.26
CA LEU A 345 -10.09 1.79 2.91
C LEU A 345 -8.59 1.58 3.14
N ALA A 346 -7.74 2.50 2.68
CA ALA A 346 -6.29 2.39 2.84
C ALA A 346 -5.86 2.29 4.32
N THR A 347 -6.51 3.05 5.20
CA THR A 347 -6.30 3.00 6.66
C THR A 347 -6.79 1.67 7.24
N PHE A 348 -7.97 1.21 6.80
CA PHE A 348 -8.53 -0.08 7.21
C PHE A 348 -7.61 -1.25 6.81
N THR A 349 -7.20 -1.32 5.54
CA THR A 349 -6.28 -2.35 5.04
C THR A 349 -4.93 -2.31 5.78
N GLN A 350 -4.39 -1.12 6.07
CA GLN A 350 -3.15 -1.00 6.83
C GLN A 350 -3.31 -1.45 8.29
N PHE A 351 -4.43 -1.11 8.94
CA PHE A 351 -4.75 -1.57 10.30
C PHE A 351 -4.86 -3.10 10.36
N ASN A 352 -5.58 -3.71 9.41
CA ASN A 352 -5.70 -5.17 9.30
C ASN A 352 -4.33 -5.82 9.16
N LYS A 353 -3.47 -5.30 8.27
CA LYS A 353 -2.08 -5.75 8.09
C LYS A 353 -1.27 -5.67 9.38
N CYS A 354 -1.42 -4.61 10.17
CA CYS A 354 -0.71 -4.47 11.46
C CYS A 354 -1.15 -5.53 12.47
N ILE A 355 -2.46 -5.74 12.61
CA ILE A 355 -3.01 -6.75 13.52
C ILE A 355 -2.61 -8.16 13.07
N ARG A 356 -2.78 -8.47 11.78
CA ARG A 356 -2.37 -9.74 11.17
C ARG A 356 -0.90 -10.04 11.46
N LYS A 357 0.01 -9.09 11.21
CA LYS A 357 1.45 -9.28 11.44
C LYS A 357 1.80 -9.45 12.92
N ALA A 358 1.12 -8.73 13.81
CA ALA A 358 1.31 -8.89 15.25
C ALA A 358 0.89 -10.29 15.69
N THR A 359 -0.31 -10.74 15.31
CA THR A 359 -0.83 -12.06 15.67
C THR A 359 -0.07 -13.20 15.01
N ARG A 360 0.24 -13.10 13.71
CA ARG A 360 0.98 -14.11 12.94
C ARG A 360 2.32 -14.46 13.58
N ARG A 361 3.09 -13.45 14.02
CA ARG A 361 4.40 -13.69 14.64
C ARG A 361 4.30 -14.38 16.00
N GLU A 362 3.19 -14.20 16.72
CA GLU A 362 2.94 -15.00 17.93
C GLU A 362 2.61 -16.45 17.56
N VAL A 363 1.88 -16.69 16.47
CA VAL A 363 1.64 -18.05 15.96
C VAL A 363 2.98 -18.71 15.60
N ASP A 364 3.80 -18.01 14.82
CA ASP A 364 5.13 -18.50 14.41
C ASP A 364 6.01 -18.82 15.64
N ARG A 365 5.98 -17.97 16.68
CA ARG A 365 6.73 -18.22 17.92
C ARG A 365 6.36 -19.53 18.58
N VAL A 366 5.08 -19.88 18.60
CA VAL A 366 4.57 -21.11 19.22
C VAL A 366 5.00 -22.35 18.45
N PHE A 367 5.14 -22.26 17.12
CA PHE A 367 5.46 -23.40 16.26
C PHE A 367 6.92 -23.46 15.76
N ALA A 368 7.72 -22.40 15.90
CA ALA A 368 9.13 -22.36 15.52
C ALA A 368 10.06 -23.05 16.53
N GLY A 369 9.58 -23.32 17.75
CA GLY A 369 10.29 -24.16 18.70
C GLY A 369 10.23 -25.62 18.25
N HIS A 370 11.36 -26.31 18.14
CA HIS A 370 11.47 -27.75 17.83
C HIS A 370 10.87 -28.67 18.92
N ALA A 371 9.99 -28.16 19.79
CA ALA A 371 9.23 -28.96 20.72
C ALA A 371 7.97 -29.45 19.98
N GLU A 372 7.85 -30.76 19.80
CA GLU A 372 6.68 -31.43 19.22
C GLU A 372 5.36 -31.14 19.97
N ARG A 373 5.39 -30.35 21.06
CA ARG A 373 4.22 -29.90 21.82
C ARG A 373 4.33 -28.42 22.23
N PRO A 374 3.35 -27.57 21.87
CA PRO A 374 3.26 -26.21 22.38
C PRO A 374 3.11 -26.21 23.92
N SER A 375 3.64 -25.17 24.57
CA SER A 375 3.50 -25.04 26.03
C SER A 375 2.00 -24.92 26.41
N GLN A 376 1.62 -25.43 27.58
CA GLN A 376 0.22 -25.43 28.03
C GLN A 376 -0.35 -24.00 28.15
N THR A 377 0.51 -23.01 28.41
CA THR A 377 0.19 -21.57 28.44
C THR A 377 -0.05 -20.98 27.05
N ASP A 378 0.73 -21.38 26.03
CA ASP A 378 0.51 -20.95 24.65
C ASP A 378 -0.78 -21.55 24.07
N VAL A 379 -1.06 -22.83 24.37
CA VAL A 379 -2.34 -23.48 24.00
C VAL A 379 -3.52 -22.75 24.64
N GLY A 380 -3.41 -22.39 25.93
CA GLY A 380 -4.43 -21.61 26.64
C GLY A 380 -4.67 -20.22 26.03
N PHE A 381 -3.63 -19.54 25.54
CA PHE A 381 -3.74 -18.25 24.86
C PHE A 381 -4.61 -18.33 23.60
N TRP A 382 -4.31 -19.28 22.70
CA TRP A 382 -5.03 -19.45 21.44
C TRP A 382 -6.43 -20.02 21.64
N GLN A 383 -6.60 -20.96 22.57
CA GLN A 383 -7.92 -21.45 22.95
C GLN A 383 -8.81 -20.31 23.49
N ALA A 384 -8.27 -19.41 24.32
CA ALA A 384 -9.03 -18.27 24.83
C ALA A 384 -9.33 -17.19 23.77
N LEU A 385 -8.52 -17.12 22.71
CA LEU A 385 -8.77 -16.26 21.55
C LEU A 385 -9.89 -16.83 20.68
N TYR A 386 -9.83 -18.12 20.32
CA TYR A 386 -10.76 -18.76 19.38
C TYR A 386 -12.06 -19.25 20.01
N TYR A 387 -12.02 -19.63 21.29
CA TYR A 387 -13.19 -20.00 22.08
C TYR A 387 -13.34 -19.00 23.22
N PRO A 388 -14.22 -18.01 23.10
CA PRO A 388 -14.68 -17.30 24.27
C PRO A 388 -15.32 -18.34 25.20
N CYS A 389 -14.79 -18.52 26.41
CA CYS A 389 -15.50 -19.29 27.43
C CYS A 389 -16.92 -18.73 27.54
N SER A 390 -17.89 -19.52 27.08
CA SER A 390 -19.30 -19.20 27.17
C SER A 390 -19.69 -19.16 28.66
N GLY A 391 -19.89 -17.95 29.18
CA GLY A 391 -20.71 -17.66 30.34
C GLY A 391 -20.39 -18.41 31.63
N VAL A 392 -19.50 -17.86 32.45
CA VAL A 392 -19.89 -17.69 33.86
C VAL A 392 -20.59 -16.35 33.91
N LYS A 393 -21.93 -16.38 33.94
CA LYS A 393 -22.73 -15.22 34.28
C LYS A 393 -22.22 -14.67 35.60
N SER A 394 -21.65 -13.47 35.58
CA SER A 394 -21.44 -12.66 36.77
C SER A 394 -22.80 -12.15 37.26
N GLU A 395 -23.65 -13.04 37.76
CA GLU A 395 -24.92 -12.69 38.42
C GLU A 395 -24.86 -12.86 39.95
N ASN A 396 -23.75 -13.31 40.52
CA ASN A 396 -23.60 -13.43 41.99
C ASN A 396 -22.57 -12.45 42.59
N ALA A 397 -22.38 -11.27 42.00
CA ALA A 397 -21.54 -10.21 42.59
C ALA A 397 -22.28 -9.28 43.57
N ALA A 398 -23.53 -9.60 43.94
CA ALA A 398 -24.33 -8.78 44.84
C ALA A 398 -25.09 -9.60 45.89
N GLN A 399 -24.44 -10.55 46.58
CA GLN A 399 -24.86 -11.04 47.90
C GLN A 399 -23.84 -12.04 48.46
N SER A 400 -22.74 -11.53 49.01
CA SER A 400 -22.12 -12.17 50.19
C SER A 400 -21.23 -11.14 50.89
N ARG A 401 -21.85 -10.38 51.80
CA ARG A 401 -21.13 -9.81 52.92
C ARG A 401 -20.93 -10.96 53.90
N HIS A 402 -19.76 -11.59 53.92
CA HIS A 402 -19.18 -12.14 55.15
C HIS A 402 -17.69 -12.39 54.95
N GLY A 403 -16.90 -11.91 55.92
CA GLY A 403 -15.46 -11.91 55.89
C GLY A 403 -14.88 -13.33 55.83
N GLY A 404 -13.90 -13.47 54.95
CA GLY A 404 -13.04 -14.64 54.82
C GLY A 404 -11.95 -14.26 53.84
N THR A 405 -10.76 -13.97 54.36
CA THR A 405 -9.51 -13.91 53.61
C THR A 405 -9.38 -15.18 52.77
N VAL A 406 -9.59 -15.07 51.46
CA VAL A 406 -9.30 -16.12 50.48
C VAL A 406 -8.29 -15.53 49.52
N ASP A 407 -7.17 -16.23 49.42
CA ASP A 407 -5.99 -15.93 48.62
C ASP A 407 -6.32 -15.30 47.26
N GLU A 408 -5.76 -14.12 47.03
CA GLU A 408 -5.43 -13.66 45.68
C GLU A 408 -4.44 -14.67 45.09
N THR A 409 -4.95 -15.70 44.42
CA THR A 409 -4.10 -16.64 43.67
C THR A 409 -3.25 -15.84 42.69
N ASP A 410 -1.95 -15.92 42.92
CA ASP A 410 -0.85 -15.24 42.24
C ASP A 410 -0.83 -15.58 40.73
N VAL A 411 -1.69 -14.93 39.95
CA VAL A 411 -1.53 -14.90 38.49
C VAL A 411 -0.30 -14.03 38.22
N GLY A 412 0.84 -14.68 37.99
CA GLY A 412 2.10 -14.02 37.67
C GLY A 412 1.97 -12.98 36.56
N GLU A 413 2.87 -12.00 36.54
CA GLU A 413 2.83 -10.84 35.62
C GLU A 413 2.65 -11.24 34.15
N GLU A 414 3.21 -12.38 33.73
CA GLU A 414 3.06 -12.92 32.37
C GLU A 414 1.62 -13.30 32.01
N GLY A 415 0.86 -13.89 32.94
CA GLY A 415 -0.53 -14.26 32.73
C GLY A 415 -1.45 -13.04 32.58
N LYS A 416 -1.16 -11.97 33.33
CA LYS A 416 -1.87 -10.68 33.24
C LYS A 416 -1.61 -9.99 31.89
N LEU A 417 -0.37 -10.03 31.40
CA LEU A 417 0.01 -9.47 30.09
C LEU A 417 -0.61 -10.26 28.92
N ALA A 418 -0.66 -11.59 29.02
CA ALA A 418 -1.32 -12.45 28.04
C ALA A 418 -2.83 -12.18 27.96
N ALA A 419 -3.52 -12.12 29.11
CA ALA A 419 -4.94 -11.79 29.18
C ALA A 419 -5.25 -10.40 28.60
N ARG A 420 -4.40 -9.40 28.90
CA ARG A 420 -4.52 -8.05 28.32
C ARG A 420 -4.32 -8.06 26.80
N SER A 421 -3.38 -8.86 26.28
CA SER A 421 -3.15 -8.98 24.85
C SER A 421 -4.35 -9.60 24.13
N ILE A 422 -4.96 -10.66 24.70
CA ILE A 422 -6.19 -11.27 24.17
C ILE A 422 -7.34 -10.25 24.14
N HIS A 423 -7.52 -9.49 25.22
CA HIS A 423 -8.55 -8.44 25.28
C HIS A 423 -8.35 -7.41 24.16
N LEU A 424 -7.12 -6.95 23.95
CA LEU A 424 -6.80 -5.96 22.90
C LEU A 424 -6.99 -6.55 21.48
N LEU A 425 -6.68 -7.82 21.25
CA LEU A 425 -6.97 -8.50 19.98
C LEU A 425 -8.47 -8.60 19.70
N LYS A 426 -9.29 -8.93 20.72
CA LYS A 426 -10.76 -8.93 20.60
C LYS A 426 -11.31 -7.53 20.34
N GLN A 427 -10.76 -6.52 21.01
CA GLN A 427 -11.10 -5.12 20.74
C GLN A 427 -10.75 -4.73 19.29
N ALA A 428 -9.61 -5.18 18.78
CA ALA A 428 -9.21 -4.95 17.39
C ALA A 428 -10.18 -5.64 16.42
N GLY A 429 -10.54 -6.91 16.64
CA GLY A 429 -11.53 -7.63 15.81
C GLY A 429 -12.88 -6.93 15.76
N ASN A 430 -13.39 -6.46 16.91
CA ASN A 430 -14.64 -5.68 16.97
C ASN A 430 -14.54 -4.35 16.22
N LYS A 431 -13.41 -3.66 16.32
CA LYS A 431 -13.15 -2.44 15.56
C LYS A 431 -13.13 -2.71 14.06
N MET A 432 -12.41 -3.75 13.61
CA MET A 432 -12.36 -4.14 12.19
C MET A 432 -13.76 -4.34 11.61
N LYS A 433 -14.60 -5.13 12.30
CA LYS A 433 -15.99 -5.39 11.89
C LYS A 433 -16.81 -4.11 11.75
N LYS A 434 -16.73 -3.21 12.74
CA LYS A 434 -17.41 -1.92 12.70
C LYS A 434 -16.92 -1.04 11.56
N THR A 435 -15.60 -0.96 11.37
CA THR A 435 -14.99 -0.15 10.30
C THR A 435 -15.37 -0.68 8.91
N PHE A 436 -15.39 -2.00 8.73
CA PHE A 436 -15.87 -2.65 7.49
C PHE A 436 -17.33 -2.29 7.19
N GLN A 437 -18.23 -2.41 8.18
CA GLN A 437 -19.64 -2.04 8.02
C GLN A 437 -19.80 -0.57 7.62
N ILE A 438 -19.08 0.35 8.27
CA ILE A 438 -19.10 1.78 7.92
C ILE A 438 -18.66 2.01 6.47
N LEU A 439 -17.62 1.29 5.99
CA LEU A 439 -17.15 1.40 4.61
C LEU A 439 -18.21 0.88 3.63
N ALA A 440 -18.78 -0.30 3.88
CA ALA A 440 -19.78 -0.91 3.02
C ALA A 440 -21.08 -0.08 2.95
N GLU A 441 -21.57 0.44 4.09
CA GLU A 441 -22.76 1.31 4.14
C GLU A 441 -22.52 2.62 3.38
N ARG A 442 -21.36 3.25 3.60
CA ARG A 442 -20.99 4.48 2.90
C ARG A 442 -20.89 4.26 1.39
N GLU A 443 -20.30 3.15 0.96
CA GLU A 443 -20.19 2.83 -0.46
C GLU A 443 -21.57 2.56 -1.06
N LYS A 444 -22.44 1.81 -0.37
CA LYS A 444 -23.84 1.60 -0.79
C LYS A 444 -24.59 2.91 -1.02
N ASP A 445 -24.37 3.92 -0.18
CA ASP A 445 -24.95 5.25 -0.37
C ASP A 445 -24.36 5.99 -1.57
N VAL A 446 -23.04 5.89 -1.80
CA VAL A 446 -22.38 6.46 -2.99
C VAL A 446 -22.90 5.82 -4.28
N GLN A 447 -23.07 4.49 -4.29
CA GLN A 447 -23.53 3.74 -5.46
C GLN A 447 -24.93 4.18 -5.91
N LYS A 448 -25.84 4.49 -4.98
CA LYS A 448 -27.18 5.04 -5.32
C LYS A 448 -27.11 6.31 -6.15
N TYR A 449 -26.10 7.15 -5.95
CA TYR A 449 -25.91 8.36 -6.77
C TYR A 449 -25.27 8.04 -8.13
N LEU A 450 -24.36 7.07 -8.17
CA LEU A 450 -23.66 6.65 -9.38
C LEU A 450 -24.54 5.86 -10.36
N GLU A 451 -25.65 5.26 -9.92
CA GLU A 451 -26.66 4.63 -10.80
C GLU A 451 -27.18 5.58 -11.89
N THR A 452 -27.13 6.89 -11.64
CA THR A 452 -27.54 7.91 -12.62
C THR A 452 -26.49 8.20 -13.70
N CYS A 453 -25.26 7.73 -13.50
CA CYS A 453 -24.13 7.95 -14.38
C CYS A 453 -23.89 6.73 -15.28
N GLN A 454 -23.63 6.96 -16.57
CA GLN A 454 -23.23 5.90 -17.50
C GLN A 454 -21.77 5.50 -17.26
N VAL A 455 -21.55 4.64 -16.26
CA VAL A 455 -20.26 4.00 -15.95
C VAL A 455 -20.42 2.50 -16.16
N THR A 456 -19.44 1.86 -16.81
CA THR A 456 -19.48 0.42 -17.04
C THR A 456 -19.52 -0.34 -15.69
N PRO A 457 -20.18 -1.51 -15.59
CA PRO A 457 -20.34 -2.22 -14.33
C PRO A 457 -19.02 -2.55 -13.62
N LEU A 458 -18.00 -2.95 -14.37
CA LEU A 458 -16.67 -3.29 -13.82
C LEU A 458 -15.87 -2.07 -13.37
N GLU A 459 -15.92 -0.95 -14.11
CA GLU A 459 -15.30 0.30 -13.66
C GLU A 459 -15.97 0.83 -12.39
N ARG A 460 -17.29 0.67 -12.28
CA ARG A 460 -18.05 1.00 -11.08
C ARG A 460 -17.51 0.24 -9.88
N LEU A 461 -17.36 -1.09 -9.99
CA LEU A 461 -16.77 -1.93 -8.93
C LEU A 461 -15.32 -1.55 -8.62
N ASN A 462 -14.49 -1.34 -9.64
CA ASN A 462 -13.07 -1.00 -9.45
C ASN A 462 -12.87 0.38 -8.77
N SER A 463 -13.86 1.28 -8.89
CA SER A 463 -13.82 2.62 -8.29
C SER A 463 -14.27 2.69 -6.82
N ARG A 464 -14.84 1.60 -6.29
CA ARG A 464 -15.37 1.54 -4.92
C ARG A 464 -14.29 1.74 -3.87
N ARG A 465 -14.69 2.27 -2.72
CA ARG A 465 -13.80 2.57 -1.58
C ARG A 465 -14.06 1.68 -0.37
N ASP A 466 -14.60 0.48 -0.60
CA ASP A 466 -14.77 -0.59 0.37
C ASP A 466 -13.94 -1.82 -0.01
N ALA A 467 -13.95 -2.87 0.83
CA ALA A 467 -13.12 -4.06 0.65
C ALA A 467 -13.72 -5.06 -0.36
N ILE A 468 -14.29 -4.56 -1.46
CA ILE A 468 -14.97 -5.37 -2.49
C ILE A 468 -13.99 -6.04 -3.45
N ARG A 469 -12.77 -5.52 -3.57
CA ARG A 469 -11.72 -6.04 -4.47
C ARG A 469 -11.05 -7.25 -3.85
N SER A 470 -10.59 -8.18 -4.69
CA SER A 470 -9.91 -9.41 -4.29
C SER A 470 -8.78 -9.18 -3.28
N ASP A 471 -7.86 -8.25 -3.58
CA ASP A 471 -6.71 -7.92 -2.72
C ASP A 471 -7.11 -7.47 -1.30
N ASP A 472 -8.11 -6.58 -1.20
CA ASP A 472 -8.57 -6.02 0.07
C ASP A 472 -9.40 -7.04 0.86
N ALA A 473 -10.24 -7.81 0.15
CA ALA A 473 -11.02 -8.90 0.71
C ALA A 473 -10.12 -10.00 1.29
N HIS A 474 -9.07 -10.38 0.57
CA HIS A 474 -8.08 -11.36 1.02
C HIS A 474 -7.39 -10.93 2.31
N GLU A 475 -6.88 -9.70 2.36
CA GLU A 475 -6.21 -9.18 3.56
C GLU A 475 -7.16 -9.13 4.76
N TYR A 476 -8.43 -8.76 4.55
CA TYR A 476 -9.43 -8.77 5.61
C TYR A 476 -9.78 -10.20 6.07
N MET A 477 -10.07 -11.10 5.12
CA MET A 477 -10.36 -12.52 5.35
C MET A 477 -9.26 -13.20 6.16
N LEU A 478 -8.01 -13.01 5.74
CA LEU A 478 -6.85 -13.59 6.42
C LEU A 478 -6.69 -13.04 7.84
N THR A 479 -6.89 -11.74 8.03
CA THR A 479 -6.81 -11.13 9.38
C THR A 479 -7.90 -11.65 10.30
N LEU A 480 -9.14 -11.83 9.81
CA LEU A 480 -10.23 -12.45 10.57
C LEU A 480 -9.87 -13.88 11.00
N GLY A 481 -9.24 -14.65 10.10
CA GLY A 481 -8.76 -15.99 10.38
C GLY A 481 -7.77 -16.05 11.54
N TYR A 482 -6.76 -15.17 11.55
CA TYR A 482 -5.80 -15.07 12.65
C TYR A 482 -6.45 -14.68 14.00
N LEU A 483 -7.53 -13.91 13.97
CA LEU A 483 -8.27 -13.51 15.17
C LEU A 483 -9.32 -14.54 15.63
N GLY A 484 -9.58 -15.59 14.85
CA GLY A 484 -10.60 -16.59 15.13
C GLY A 484 -12.04 -16.12 14.89
N GLU A 485 -12.24 -15.09 14.06
CA GLU A 485 -13.55 -14.51 13.75
C GLU A 485 -14.22 -15.28 12.58
N PHE A 486 -14.34 -16.61 12.71
CA PHE A 486 -14.77 -17.51 11.62
C PHE A 486 -16.19 -17.22 11.10
N ALA A 487 -17.10 -16.83 11.99
CA ALA A 487 -18.46 -16.45 11.60
C ALA A 487 -18.47 -15.17 10.74
N GLU A 488 -17.54 -14.24 10.98
CA GLU A 488 -17.40 -13.04 10.18
C GLU A 488 -16.79 -13.35 8.81
N MET A 489 -15.87 -14.31 8.72
CA MET A 489 -15.34 -14.79 7.43
C MET A 489 -16.47 -15.30 6.53
N GLY A 490 -17.45 -16.03 7.10
CA GLY A 490 -18.66 -16.46 6.37
C GLY A 490 -19.52 -15.29 5.89
N ARG A 491 -19.73 -14.27 6.74
CA ARG A 491 -20.47 -13.05 6.37
C ARG A 491 -19.78 -12.24 5.29
N LEU A 492 -18.45 -12.12 5.35
CA LEU A 492 -17.65 -11.45 4.33
C LEU A 492 -17.80 -12.16 2.98
N LEU A 493 -17.67 -13.49 2.97
CA LEU A 493 -17.82 -14.28 1.75
C LEU A 493 -19.23 -14.14 1.16
N GLU A 494 -20.25 -14.17 2.01
CA GLU A 494 -21.64 -13.96 1.61
C GLU A 494 -21.86 -12.58 0.98
N TRP A 495 -21.33 -11.53 1.62
CA TRP A 495 -21.41 -10.16 1.11
C TRP A 495 -20.70 -10.00 -0.24
N LEU A 496 -19.50 -10.58 -0.40
CA LEU A 496 -18.78 -10.56 -1.68
C LEU A 496 -19.61 -11.20 -2.80
N MET A 497 -20.24 -12.35 -2.54
CA MET A 497 -21.11 -13.00 -3.51
C MET A 497 -22.28 -12.11 -3.90
N GLU A 498 -22.91 -11.42 -2.95
CA GLU A 498 -24.05 -10.53 -3.24
C GLU A 498 -23.67 -9.34 -4.12
N GLU A 499 -22.53 -8.72 -3.86
CA GLU A 499 -22.08 -7.53 -4.57
C GLU A 499 -21.55 -7.85 -5.97
N TRP A 500 -20.92 -9.02 -6.15
CA TRP A 500 -20.40 -9.45 -7.46
C TRP A 500 -21.45 -10.15 -8.32
N ALA A 501 -22.49 -10.75 -7.72
CA ALA A 501 -23.55 -11.48 -8.45
C ALA A 501 -24.60 -10.56 -9.09
N LEU A 502 -24.35 -9.25 -9.12
CA LEU A 502 -25.20 -8.31 -9.83
C LEU A 502 -25.22 -8.65 -11.33
N SER A 503 -26.41 -8.67 -11.93
CA SER A 503 -26.60 -9.20 -13.29
C SER A 503 -25.77 -8.49 -14.37
N ASP A 504 -25.55 -7.19 -14.23
CA ASP A 504 -24.76 -6.35 -15.15
C ASP A 504 -23.25 -6.62 -15.00
N VAL A 505 -22.78 -6.90 -13.79
CA VAL A 505 -21.41 -7.31 -13.51
C VAL A 505 -21.13 -8.69 -14.10
N VAL A 506 -22.00 -9.65 -13.81
CA VAL A 506 -21.87 -11.04 -14.29
C VAL A 506 -21.90 -11.10 -15.82
N SER A 507 -22.77 -10.33 -16.49
CA SER A 507 -22.77 -10.28 -17.96
C SER A 507 -21.44 -9.77 -18.50
N THR A 508 -20.93 -8.67 -17.92
CA THR A 508 -19.66 -8.06 -18.37
C THR A 508 -18.47 -9.00 -18.14
N LEU A 509 -18.43 -9.72 -17.02
CA LEU A 509 -17.35 -10.68 -16.75
C LEU A 509 -17.35 -11.86 -17.73
N ASN A 510 -18.52 -12.37 -18.09
CA ASN A 510 -18.65 -13.49 -19.03
C ASN A 510 -18.32 -13.11 -20.48
N GLU A 511 -18.29 -11.81 -20.81
CA GLU A 511 -17.85 -11.31 -22.12
C GLU A 511 -16.32 -11.21 -22.23
N LEU A 512 -15.60 -11.26 -21.11
CA LEU A 512 -14.14 -11.19 -21.09
C LEU A 512 -13.53 -12.60 -21.19
N ASP A 513 -12.47 -12.74 -22.00
CA ASP A 513 -11.70 -13.98 -22.09
C ASP A 513 -11.00 -14.33 -20.77
N GLU A 514 -10.55 -13.30 -20.04
CA GLU A 514 -9.88 -13.42 -18.73
C GLU A 514 -10.43 -12.39 -17.74
N ALA A 515 -10.70 -12.83 -16.52
CA ALA A 515 -11.21 -11.96 -15.47
C ALA A 515 -10.13 -10.95 -15.03
N PRO A 516 -10.48 -9.68 -14.75
CA PRO A 516 -9.53 -8.72 -14.23
C PRO A 516 -8.93 -9.19 -12.89
N PRO A 517 -7.64 -8.89 -12.59
CA PRO A 517 -6.99 -9.36 -11.36
C PRO A 517 -7.72 -8.98 -10.05
N TYR A 518 -8.39 -7.82 -10.03
CA TYR A 518 -9.16 -7.36 -8.87
C TYR A 518 -10.49 -8.11 -8.65
N ALA A 519 -10.87 -8.98 -9.60
CA ALA A 519 -12.08 -9.80 -9.60
C ALA A 519 -11.78 -11.30 -9.36
N ASP A 520 -10.51 -11.70 -9.21
CA ASP A 520 -10.12 -13.07 -8.91
C ASP A 520 -10.08 -13.32 -7.40
N PHE A 521 -11.01 -14.13 -6.89
CA PHE A 521 -11.16 -14.44 -5.46
C PHE A 521 -10.59 -15.80 -5.06
N CYS A 522 -9.85 -16.50 -5.94
CA CYS A 522 -9.31 -17.83 -5.67
C CYS A 522 -8.52 -17.89 -4.34
N GLU A 523 -7.62 -16.94 -4.12
CA GLU A 523 -6.84 -16.89 -2.88
C GLU A 523 -7.70 -16.65 -1.63
N THR A 524 -8.69 -15.74 -1.73
CA THR A 524 -9.62 -15.44 -0.62
C THR A 524 -10.43 -16.68 -0.23
N LEU A 525 -10.87 -17.46 -1.22
CA LEU A 525 -11.58 -18.72 -1.02
C LEU A 525 -10.66 -19.79 -0.41
N CYS A 526 -9.39 -19.88 -0.83
CA CYS A 526 -8.41 -20.80 -0.24
C CYS A 526 -8.23 -20.53 1.25
N VAL A 527 -8.10 -19.26 1.66
CA VAL A 527 -8.02 -18.88 3.07
C VAL A 527 -9.30 -19.27 3.83
N PHE A 528 -10.48 -19.03 3.25
CA PHE A 528 -11.75 -19.43 3.86
C PHE A 528 -11.83 -20.94 4.09
N ARG A 529 -11.49 -21.75 3.08
CA ARG A 529 -11.49 -23.22 3.19
C ARG A 529 -10.49 -23.74 4.21
N LEU A 530 -9.29 -23.15 4.25
CA LEU A 530 -8.24 -23.59 5.17
C LEU A 530 -8.57 -23.26 6.64
N VAL A 531 -9.22 -22.12 6.89
CA VAL A 531 -9.31 -21.54 8.25
C VAL A 531 -10.75 -21.47 8.79
N ALA A 532 -11.72 -21.05 7.99
CA ALA A 532 -13.10 -20.90 8.45
C ALA A 532 -13.91 -22.19 8.33
N GLU A 533 -13.79 -22.90 7.21
CA GLU A 533 -14.56 -24.12 6.92
C GLU A 533 -14.47 -25.18 8.03
N PRO A 534 -13.29 -25.48 8.64
CA PRO A 534 -13.19 -26.46 9.72
C PRO A 534 -13.88 -26.05 11.02
N MET A 535 -14.09 -24.74 11.21
CA MET A 535 -14.67 -24.15 12.43
C MET A 535 -16.15 -23.81 12.27
N LEU A 536 -16.63 -23.74 11.03
CA LEU A 536 -18.03 -23.49 10.70
C LEU A 536 -18.82 -24.80 10.64
N GLY A 537 -20.10 -24.76 11.01
CA GLY A 537 -20.97 -25.92 10.91
C GLY A 537 -21.20 -26.33 9.45
N ARG A 538 -21.28 -27.65 9.18
CA ARG A 538 -21.50 -28.20 7.83
C ARG A 538 -22.67 -27.57 7.08
N LYS A 539 -23.74 -27.18 7.80
CA LYS A 539 -24.92 -26.51 7.22
C LYS A 539 -24.58 -25.14 6.65
N THR A 540 -23.79 -24.35 7.35
CA THR A 540 -23.38 -23.01 6.93
C THR A 540 -22.49 -23.09 5.69
N VAL A 541 -21.52 -24.01 5.70
CA VAL A 541 -20.63 -24.23 4.55
C VAL A 541 -21.43 -24.66 3.31
N ALA A 542 -22.33 -25.64 3.46
CA ALA A 542 -23.18 -26.09 2.36
C ALA A 542 -24.03 -24.97 1.75
N LEU A 543 -24.56 -24.07 2.59
CA LEU A 543 -25.34 -22.91 2.14
C LEU A 543 -24.47 -21.94 1.33
N LEU A 544 -23.24 -21.66 1.78
CA LEU A 544 -22.32 -20.78 1.06
C LEU A 544 -21.88 -21.39 -0.28
N THR A 545 -21.55 -22.68 -0.30
CA THR A 545 -21.20 -23.39 -1.54
C THR A 545 -22.37 -23.41 -2.54
N GLN A 546 -23.59 -23.62 -2.06
CA GLN A 546 -24.79 -23.56 -2.89
C GLN A 546 -25.02 -22.15 -3.45
N LYS A 547 -24.96 -21.11 -2.59
CA LYS A 547 -25.14 -19.72 -3.00
C LYS A 547 -24.16 -19.31 -4.10
N MET A 548 -22.93 -19.79 -4.02
CA MET A 548 -21.91 -19.54 -5.05
C MET A 548 -22.18 -20.30 -6.37
N ALA A 549 -22.65 -21.55 -6.28
CA ALA A 549 -23.04 -22.29 -7.48
C ALA A 549 -24.20 -21.57 -8.21
N ASP A 550 -25.10 -20.95 -7.45
CA ASP A 550 -26.25 -20.21 -7.99
C ASP A 550 -25.89 -18.83 -8.56
N SER A 551 -24.76 -18.23 -8.15
CA SER A 551 -24.42 -16.83 -8.45
C SER A 551 -23.83 -16.58 -9.85
N ARG A 552 -23.55 -17.64 -10.63
CA ARG A 552 -22.98 -17.58 -12.00
C ARG A 552 -21.69 -16.74 -12.12
N LEU A 553 -20.95 -16.57 -11.02
CA LEU A 553 -19.74 -15.74 -10.94
C LEU A 553 -18.52 -16.32 -11.68
N GLY A 554 -18.60 -17.56 -12.13
CA GLY A 554 -17.44 -18.31 -12.63
C GLY A 554 -16.42 -18.67 -11.54
N TRP A 555 -16.69 -18.32 -10.28
CA TRP A 555 -15.86 -18.70 -9.14
C TRP A 555 -15.96 -20.20 -8.89
N VAL A 556 -14.81 -20.84 -8.69
CA VAL A 556 -14.72 -22.26 -8.39
C VAL A 556 -14.44 -22.42 -6.91
N TRP A 557 -15.15 -23.33 -6.24
CA TRP A 557 -14.82 -23.70 -4.86
C TRP A 557 -13.47 -24.41 -4.89
N PRO A 558 -12.40 -23.87 -4.26
CA PRO A 558 -11.07 -24.45 -4.36
C PRO A 558 -11.07 -25.89 -3.87
N ASP A 559 -10.27 -26.76 -4.47
CA ASP A 559 -10.04 -28.12 -3.98
C ASP A 559 -8.79 -28.17 -3.07
N ASP A 560 -8.43 -29.36 -2.59
CA ASP A 560 -7.29 -29.52 -1.69
C ASP A 560 -5.95 -29.32 -2.40
N GLU A 561 -5.89 -29.44 -3.73
CA GLU A 561 -4.70 -29.15 -4.53
C GLU A 561 -4.50 -27.64 -4.66
N ALA A 562 -5.55 -26.88 -4.93
CA ALA A 562 -5.54 -25.42 -4.97
C ALA A 562 -5.10 -24.82 -3.62
N ILE A 563 -5.56 -25.38 -2.49
CA ILE A 563 -5.14 -24.93 -1.15
C ILE A 563 -3.64 -25.18 -0.92
N LYS A 564 -3.12 -26.33 -1.37
CA LYS A 564 -1.67 -26.62 -1.28
C LYS A 564 -0.87 -25.69 -2.17
N ALA A 565 -1.28 -25.52 -3.42
CA ALA A 565 -0.65 -24.61 -4.37
C ALA A 565 -0.62 -23.16 -3.83
N TYR A 566 -1.71 -22.72 -3.18
CA TYR A 566 -1.76 -21.43 -2.49
C TYR A 566 -0.74 -21.35 -1.35
N ALA A 567 -0.67 -22.37 -0.48
CA ALA A 567 0.29 -22.40 0.62
C ALA A 567 1.75 -22.38 0.13
N ASP A 568 2.05 -23.12 -0.94
CA ASP A 568 3.37 -23.20 -1.57
C ASP A 568 3.75 -21.89 -2.27
N LEU A 569 2.83 -21.30 -3.03
CA LEU A 569 3.03 -20.05 -3.78
C LEU A 569 3.40 -18.87 -2.85
N HIS A 570 2.74 -18.80 -1.70
CA HIS A 570 3.01 -17.73 -0.72
C HIS A 570 4.24 -18.03 0.15
N GLY A 571 4.85 -19.20 0.03
CA GLY A 571 5.98 -19.65 0.86
C GLY A 571 5.69 -19.52 2.37
N ASP A 572 4.40 -19.52 2.73
CA ASP A 572 3.95 -19.01 4.01
C ASP A 572 3.74 -20.17 4.99
N GLU A 573 4.84 -20.62 5.59
CA GLU A 573 4.80 -21.60 6.69
C GLU A 573 3.80 -21.19 7.78
N SER A 574 3.57 -19.89 7.98
CA SER A 574 2.64 -19.36 8.98
C SER A 574 1.17 -19.64 8.63
N ILE A 575 0.78 -19.60 7.35
CA ILE A 575 -0.60 -19.94 6.93
C ILE A 575 -0.85 -21.44 7.13
N SER A 576 0.14 -22.27 6.79
CA SER A 576 0.09 -23.71 7.06
C SER A 576 0.07 -24.01 8.56
N MET A 577 0.81 -23.26 9.38
CA MET A 577 0.76 -23.34 10.85
C MET A 577 -0.60 -22.92 11.39
N LEU A 578 -1.20 -21.84 10.86
CA LEU A 578 -2.54 -21.39 11.23
C LEU A 578 -3.58 -22.48 10.93
N GLY A 579 -3.52 -23.09 9.74
CA GLY A 579 -4.38 -24.22 9.37
C GLY A 579 -4.25 -25.40 10.34
N ARG A 580 -3.02 -25.78 10.72
CA ARG A 580 -2.77 -26.84 11.72
C ARG A 580 -3.32 -26.48 13.10
N LEU A 581 -3.13 -25.24 13.55
CA LEU A 581 -3.65 -24.77 14.84
C LEU A 581 -5.18 -24.83 14.84
N VAL A 582 -5.82 -24.39 13.76
CA VAL A 582 -7.28 -24.43 13.59
C VAL A 582 -7.80 -25.87 13.55
N GLN A 583 -7.15 -26.79 12.84
CA GLN A 583 -7.54 -28.20 12.83
C GLN A 583 -7.45 -28.82 14.24
N SER A 584 -6.39 -28.52 14.99
CA SER A 584 -6.26 -29.01 16.37
C SER A 584 -7.36 -28.48 17.30
N ALA A 585 -7.74 -27.21 17.14
CA ALA A 585 -8.81 -26.57 17.90
C ALA A 585 -10.21 -27.08 17.48
N GLY A 586 -10.46 -27.27 16.18
CA GLY A 586 -11.72 -27.75 15.63
C GLY A 586 -12.06 -29.20 16.05
N VAL A 587 -11.05 -30.06 16.19
CA VAL A 587 -11.22 -31.43 16.72
C VAL A 587 -11.73 -31.41 18.17
N ASP A 588 -11.19 -30.53 19.02
CA ASP A 588 -11.65 -30.37 20.42
C ASP A 588 -13.07 -29.81 20.51
N ALA A 589 -13.47 -28.93 19.57
CA ALA A 589 -14.84 -28.41 19.49
C ALA A 589 -15.87 -29.46 19.03
N GLY A 590 -15.49 -30.32 18.07
CA GLY A 590 -16.32 -31.44 17.61
C GLY A 590 -16.58 -32.47 18.72
N VAL A 591 -15.59 -32.73 19.58
CA VAL A 591 -15.74 -33.61 20.75
C VAL A 591 -16.68 -32.99 21.79
N LYS A 592 -16.61 -31.67 22.04
CA LYS A 592 -17.51 -30.98 22.99
C LYS A 592 -18.95 -30.86 22.48
N GLN A 593 -19.17 -30.63 21.17
CA GLN A 593 -20.52 -30.60 20.58
C GLN A 593 -21.16 -31.99 20.49
N GLY A 594 -20.37 -33.04 20.29
CA GLY A 594 -20.83 -34.44 20.35
C GLY A 594 -21.28 -34.85 21.75
N ALA A 595 -20.59 -34.39 22.79
CA ALA A 595 -20.97 -34.64 24.19
C ALA A 595 -22.23 -33.88 24.62
N ALA A 596 -22.43 -32.64 24.13
CA ALA A 596 -23.61 -31.83 24.45
C ALA A 596 -24.89 -32.24 23.70
N SER A 597 -24.78 -33.08 22.65
CA SER A 597 -25.93 -33.61 21.91
C SER A 597 -26.38 -34.99 22.40
N GLN A 598 -25.73 -35.55 23.44
CA GLN A 598 -26.07 -36.83 24.07
C GLN A 598 -26.58 -36.71 25.51
N THR A 599 -26.89 -35.50 25.97
CA THR A 599 -27.61 -35.19 27.21
C THR A 599 -28.81 -34.33 26.88
#